data_AF-A0A351Y374-F1
#
_entry.id   AF-A0A351Y374-F1
#
_cell.length_a   1.000
_cell.length_b   1.000
_cell.length_c   1.000
_cell.angle_alpha   90.00
_cell.angle_beta   90.00
_cell.angle_gamma   90.00
#
_symmetry.space_group_name_H-M   'P 1'
#
loop_
_entity.id
_entity.type
_entity.pdbx_description
1 polymer ?
#
loop_
_entity_poly.entity_id
_entity_poly.type
_entity_poly.pdbx_seq_one_letter_code
_entity_poly.pdbx_strand_id
1 'polypeptide(L)'
;MPDTDFDASIGQTIFADPDKTIFKTLPIDFNNDGIKDLLVVYTDGTVKLVKNYGGTNPYKDLQELMIITDPIKDIKIGDVDGNGYEDIFITTTTNK
;
A
#
# COMPACT_ATOMS: atom_id res chain seq x y z
N MET A 1 6.61 -1.28 17.88
CA MET A 1 7.70 -0.62 17.13
C MET A 1 7.08 -0.20 15.80
N PRO A 2 7.42 0.95 15.22
CA PRO A 2 6.90 1.28 13.89
C PRO A 2 7.37 0.20 12.92
N ASP A 3 6.42 -0.55 12.37
CA ASP A 3 6.71 -1.58 11.37
C ASP A 3 7.09 -0.85 10.08
N THR A 4 8.29 -1.12 9.58
CA THR A 4 8.86 -0.47 8.39
C THR A 4 8.85 -1.45 7.23
N ASP A 5 8.43 -0.99 6.05
CA ASP A 5 8.68 -1.74 4.81
C ASP A 5 10.03 -1.35 4.20
N PHE A 6 10.76 -2.34 3.72
CA PHE A 6 12.15 -2.21 3.25
C PHE A 6 12.21 -2.28 1.72
N ASP A 7 12.97 -1.38 1.10
CA ASP A 7 13.35 -1.49 -0.32
C ASP A 7 14.39 -2.62 -0.47
N ALA A 8 14.61 -3.07 -1.70
CA ALA A 8 15.76 -3.89 -2.09
C ALA A 8 17.13 -3.19 -1.89
N SER A 9 17.14 -1.96 -1.37
CA SER A 9 18.31 -1.24 -0.87
C SER A 9 18.49 -1.46 0.65
N ILE A 10 19.73 -1.53 1.13
CA ILE A 10 20.02 -1.79 2.55
C ILE A 10 19.46 -0.72 3.50
N GLY A 11 18.46 -1.10 4.31
CA GLY A 11 18.20 -0.54 5.63
C GLY A 11 17.61 0.88 5.72
N GLN A 12 17.06 1.44 4.65
CA GLN A 12 16.35 2.72 4.73
C GLN A 12 14.85 2.50 4.86
N THR A 13 14.26 3.08 5.90
CA THR A 13 12.81 3.18 6.06
C THR A 13 12.26 4.03 4.91
N ILE A 14 11.51 3.40 4.01
CA ILE A 14 10.86 4.12 2.91
C ILE A 14 9.65 4.91 3.44
N PHE A 15 8.91 4.28 4.35
CA PHE A 15 7.70 4.83 4.94
C PHE A 15 7.46 4.17 6.29
N ALA A 16 7.05 4.96 7.27
CA ALA A 16 6.60 4.51 8.56
C ALA A 16 5.54 5.47 9.06
N ASP A 17 4.49 4.92 9.67
CA ASP A 17 3.55 5.69 10.47
C ASP A 17 3.86 5.40 11.94
N PRO A 18 4.21 6.41 12.76
CA PRO A 18 4.54 6.18 14.16
C PRO A 18 3.32 5.73 14.98
N ASP A 19 2.11 6.02 14.49
CA ASP A 19 0.86 5.82 15.22
C ASP A 19 0.09 4.58 14.74
N LYS A 20 0.44 4.02 13.59
CA LYS A 20 -0.23 2.85 12.99
C LYS A 20 0.73 1.70 12.72
N THR A 21 0.27 0.47 12.97
CA THR A 21 1.04 -0.76 12.71
C THR A 21 0.75 -1.24 11.29
N ILE A 22 1.78 -1.48 10.50
CA ILE A 22 1.64 -1.97 9.12
C ILE A 22 1.24 -3.44 9.15
N PHE A 23 0.10 -3.76 8.54
CA PHE A 23 -0.34 -5.14 8.32
C PHE A 23 0.32 -5.74 7.07
N LYS A 24 0.34 -4.99 5.97
CA LYS A 24 0.87 -5.45 4.68
C LYS A 24 1.25 -4.25 3.81
N THR A 25 2.26 -4.43 2.98
CA THR A 25 2.58 -3.52 1.89
C THR A 25 2.56 -4.26 0.55
N LEU A 26 2.18 -3.54 -0.50
CA LEU A 26 2.06 -4.09 -1.85
C LEU A 26 2.58 -3.06 -2.86
N PRO A 27 3.47 -3.46 -3.79
CA PRO A 27 3.82 -2.60 -4.92
C PRO A 27 2.60 -2.47 -5.84
N ILE A 28 2.31 -1.25 -6.30
CA ILE A 28 1.22 -0.95 -7.24
C ILE A 28 1.65 0.13 -8.23
N ASP A 29 1.31 0.02 -9.52
CA ASP A 29 1.41 1.13 -10.48
C ASP A 29 0.02 1.79 -10.58
N PHE A 30 -0.28 2.65 -9.61
CA PHE A 30 -1.63 3.17 -9.43
C PHE A 30 -2.04 4.12 -10.57
N ASN A 31 -1.07 4.78 -11.20
CA ASN A 31 -1.32 5.78 -12.23
C ASN A 31 -0.73 5.45 -13.60
N ASN A 32 -0.32 4.19 -13.81
CA ASN A 32 0.19 3.66 -15.07
C ASN A 32 1.34 4.51 -15.65
N ASP A 33 2.29 4.91 -14.80
CA ASP A 33 3.51 5.59 -15.26
C ASP A 33 4.72 4.66 -15.38
N GLY A 34 4.53 3.37 -15.12
CA GLY A 34 5.58 2.35 -15.17
C GLY A 34 6.47 2.34 -13.93
N ILE A 35 6.19 3.17 -12.93
CA ILE A 35 6.89 3.21 -11.65
C ILE A 35 5.98 2.61 -10.58
N LYS A 36 6.48 1.63 -9.83
CA LYS A 36 5.73 1.06 -8.71
C LYS A 36 5.70 2.05 -7.54
N ASP A 37 4.51 2.48 -7.20
CA ASP A 37 4.10 3.06 -5.93
C ASP A 37 3.99 1.99 -4.83
N LEU A 38 3.63 2.43 -3.63
CA LEU A 38 3.45 1.56 -2.47
C LEU A 38 2.05 1.72 -1.88
N LEU A 39 1.29 0.63 -1.85
CA LEU A 39 0.06 0.54 -1.08
C LEU A 39 0.40 0.03 0.33
N VAL A 40 0.04 0.81 1.35
CA VAL A 40 0.30 0.48 2.76
C VAL A 40 -1.03 0.22 3.45
N VAL A 41 -1.13 -0.96 4.05
CA VAL A 41 -2.33 -1.42 4.75
C VAL A 41 -1.97 -1.54 6.22
N TYR A 42 -2.76 -0.92 7.07
CA TYR A 42 -2.56 -0.94 8.52
C TYR A 42 -3.50 -1.95 9.19
N THR A 43 -3.11 -2.39 10.38
CA THR A 43 -3.90 -3.32 11.19
C THR A 43 -5.24 -2.76 11.64
N ASP A 44 -5.40 -1.43 11.64
CA ASP A 44 -6.66 -0.73 11.95
C ASP A 44 -7.61 -0.64 10.75
N GLY A 45 -7.23 -1.20 9.60
CA GLY A 45 -8.01 -1.19 8.37
C GLY A 45 -7.76 0.02 7.48
N THR A 46 -6.95 0.99 7.91
CA THR A 46 -6.54 2.11 7.07
C THR A 46 -5.73 1.58 5.88
N VAL A 47 -6.00 2.12 4.70
CA VAL A 47 -5.18 1.90 3.50
C VAL A 47 -4.69 3.26 3.00
N LYS A 48 -3.36 3.39 2.83
CA LYS A 48 -2.70 4.58 2.29
C LYS A 48 -1.97 4.25 1.00
N LEU A 49 -1.88 5.25 0.12
CA LEU A 49 -1.05 5.19 -1.07
C LEU A 49 0.16 6.11 -0.89
N VAL A 50 1.35 5.56 -1.06
CA VAL A 50 2.60 6.32 -1.09
C VAL A 50 3.10 6.31 -2.52
N LYS A 51 3.01 7.45 -3.19
CA LYS A 51 3.38 7.59 -4.60
C LYS A 51 4.88 7.70 -4.77
N ASN A 52 5.41 6.99 -5.75
CA ASN A 52 6.80 6.99 -6.16
C ASN A 52 6.95 7.86 -7.43
N TYR A 53 7.58 9.02 -7.30
CA TYR A 53 7.84 9.93 -8.42
C TYR A 53 9.13 9.59 -9.21
N GLY A 54 9.85 8.52 -8.85
CA GLY A 54 11.18 8.21 -9.36
C GLY A 54 12.30 9.17 -8.90
N GLY A 55 13.56 8.75 -9.07
CA GLY A 55 14.74 9.54 -8.68
C GLY A 55 15.16 9.39 -7.21
N THR A 56 15.95 10.34 -6.70
CA THR A 56 16.48 10.30 -5.33
C THR A 56 15.44 10.82 -4.33
N ASN A 57 14.96 9.96 -3.42
CA ASN A 57 13.85 10.20 -2.48
C ASN A 57 12.49 10.45 -3.16
N PRO A 58 11.95 9.44 -3.86
CA PRO A 58 10.82 9.65 -4.74
C PRO A 58 9.45 9.56 -4.05
N TYR A 59 9.40 9.09 -2.80
CA TYR A 59 8.16 8.74 -2.13
C TYR A 59 7.49 9.95 -1.50
N LYS A 60 6.21 10.17 -1.82
CA LYS A 60 5.33 11.11 -1.10
C LYS A 60 4.04 10.42 -0.70
N ASP A 61 3.65 10.64 0.55
CA ASP A 61 2.35 10.22 1.08
C ASP A 61 1.23 10.99 0.34
N LEU A 62 0.35 10.26 -0.34
CA LEU A 62 -0.82 10.82 -1.02
C LEU A 62 -2.10 10.78 -0.16
N GLN A 63 -1.97 10.50 1.14
CA GLN A 63 -3.04 10.42 2.14
C GLN A 63 -3.82 9.10 2.11
N GLU A 64 -4.80 9.00 3.03
CA GLU A 64 -5.65 7.83 3.19
C GLU A 64 -6.53 7.62 1.96
N LEU A 65 -6.44 6.42 1.37
CA LEU A 65 -7.23 6.03 0.22
C LEU A 65 -8.61 5.51 0.66
N MET A 66 -8.64 4.68 1.70
CA MET A 66 -9.87 4.11 2.25
C MET A 66 -9.65 3.53 3.65
N ILE A 67 -10.75 3.23 4.34
CA ILE A 67 -10.77 2.51 5.61
C ILE A 67 -11.65 1.27 5.46
N ILE A 68 -11.09 0.10 5.80
CA ILE A 68 -11.78 -1.19 5.79
C ILE A 68 -12.19 -1.52 7.22
N THR A 69 -13.50 -1.58 7.49
CA THR A 69 -14.01 -1.79 8.86
C THR A 69 -14.08 -3.26 9.27
N ASP A 70 -14.13 -4.18 8.30
CA ASP A 70 -14.12 -5.61 8.56
C ASP A 70 -12.68 -6.15 8.66
N PRO A 71 -12.44 -7.25 9.41
CA PRO A 71 -11.13 -7.89 9.45
C PRO A 71 -10.62 -8.26 8.05
N ILE A 72 -9.46 -7.73 7.68
CA ILE A 72 -8.80 -8.00 6.41
C ILE A 72 -8.22 -9.43 6.44
N LYS A 73 -8.62 -10.25 5.47
CA LYS A 73 -8.09 -11.60 5.26
C LYS A 73 -6.92 -11.61 4.29
N ASP A 74 -7.06 -10.93 3.16
CA ASP A 74 -6.00 -10.80 2.15
C ASP A 74 -6.25 -9.57 1.26
N ILE A 75 -5.17 -9.07 0.66
CA ILE A 75 -5.18 -7.98 -0.32
C ILE A 75 -4.30 -8.36 -1.51
N LYS A 76 -4.82 -8.18 -2.72
CA LYS A 76 -4.13 -8.48 -3.98
C LYS A 76 -4.24 -7.31 -4.95
N ILE A 77 -3.26 -7.24 -5.85
CA ILE A 77 -3.15 -6.22 -6.91
C ILE A 77 -3.15 -6.90 -8.27
N GLY A 78 -3.82 -6.31 -9.26
CA GLY A 78 -3.70 -6.71 -10.66
C GLY A 78 -4.72 -6.01 -11.56
N ASP A 79 -4.37 -5.80 -12.83
CA ASP A 79 -5.28 -5.27 -13.86
C ASP A 79 -6.23 -6.39 -14.34
N VAL A 80 -7.49 -6.35 -13.87
CA VAL A 80 -8.47 -7.42 -14.15
C VAL A 80 -9.42 -7.04 -15.28
N ASP A 81 -9.63 -5.76 -15.53
CA ASP A 81 -10.50 -5.29 -16.61
C ASP A 81 -9.73 -5.02 -17.93
N GLY A 82 -8.40 -5.04 -17.90
CA GLY A 82 -7.52 -4.87 -19.05
C GLY A 82 -7.35 -3.41 -19.47
N ASN A 83 -7.60 -2.45 -18.58
CA ASN A 83 -7.52 -1.03 -18.87
C ASN A 83 -6.11 -0.43 -18.71
N GLY A 84 -5.14 -1.22 -18.23
CA GLY A 84 -3.76 -0.80 -17.99
C GLY A 84 -3.50 -0.17 -16.63
N TYR A 85 -4.49 -0.07 -15.75
CA TYR A 85 -4.35 0.37 -14.36
C TYR A 85 -4.53 -0.84 -13.44
N GLU A 86 -3.71 -0.93 -12.38
CA GLU A 86 -3.83 -2.04 -11.45
C GLU A 86 -5.01 -1.85 -10.48
N ASP A 87 -5.84 -2.89 -10.34
CA ASP A 87 -6.96 -2.91 -9.41
C ASP A 87 -6.55 -3.44 -8.02
N ILE A 88 -7.28 -3.02 -6.99
CA ILE A 88 -7.08 -3.46 -5.59
C ILE A 88 -8.22 -4.41 -5.20
N PHE A 89 -7.87 -5.64 -4.85
CA PHE A 89 -8.80 -6.65 -4.34
C PHE A 89 -8.62 -6.85 -2.85
N ILE A 90 -9.71 -6.70 -2.10
CA ILE A 90 -9.72 -6.87 -0.64
C ILE A 90 -10.67 -8.01 -0.32
N THR A 91 -10.17 -9.02 0.39
CA THR A 91 -11.01 -10.07 0.98
C THR A 91 -11.12 -9.81 2.48
N THR A 92 -12.34 -9.70 2.99
CA THR A 92 -12.60 -9.56 4.42
C THR A 92 -13.19 -10.84 5.00
N THR A 93 -13.09 -10.98 6.32
CA THR A 93 -13.86 -11.99 7.05
C THR A 93 -15.05 -11.30 7.67
N THR A 94 -16.27 -11.75 7.37
CA THR A 94 -17.46 -11.22 8.03
C THR A 94 -17.48 -11.70 9.48
N ASN A 95 -17.52 -10.77 10.43
CA ASN A 95 -17.94 -11.10 11.79
C ASN A 95 -19.46 -11.34 11.72
N LYS A 96 -19.86 -12.61 11.68
CA LYS A 96 -21.27 -12.98 11.73
C LYS A 96 -21.80 -12.97 13.16
#